data_AF-A0A7Y3NRP2-F1
#
_entry.id   AF-A0A7Y3NRP2-F1
#
_cell.length_a   1.000
_cell.length_b   1.000
_cell.length_c   1.000
_cell.angle_alpha   90.00
_cell.angle_beta   90.00
_cell.angle_gamma   90.00
#
_symmetry.space_group_name_H-M   'P 1'
#
loop_
_entity.id
_entity.type
_entity.pdbx_description
1 polymer ?
#
loop_
_entity_poly.entity_id
_entity_poly.type
_entity_poly.pdbx_seq_one_letter_code
_entity_poly.pdbx_strand_id
1 'polypeptide(L)'
;MIKLAIIGAGSVVFSRNLTGDLLSYPEFRQATFCYMDIDSDRAQVAAGLCRRLALAADAKPVIQCTTNRRCALEGADVVINVVQIGGFGSTLVDFEIPRKYGLNFTIADTTGPGGIMRALRTWPMLQGLCRDMSELCPNATLLNYSNPMSMNMKAINALGITRAVGLCHSVQSTLHVLARYLGEPADAITYTCAGINHMAFFLTLARDGQDLYPRLFAAMHDPRVYNTNKVRFELLKLLGYFVTESSEHNAEYNPWFIPRGAKAIARHNIPIDEYLRRCDAATREFEHMRELSVATQPLAHRHSGEYCAHIVRALLGGAPARIYGNMPNGHAIANLPADAIVEAPTRVDASGIHFEPVGHLPPQLVAYVQPHVSQQELFLRAVLEGRRDCIYQAMAFDPLTAASLSLDNIVQLCDELIAAHGKLLPPLVKTARFGFASHPSLPTVDVQQLQANRRAEQERMQRGAVKQWRLIGPMFPTHGSELSLATPTAIEHSGWLTPDGSPADTTLWRQAEADPRGLVDLSQHLGRHEWAIAYGWACVPVACACETTLRCGSDDGIKIWVNGSLVHEHEIGRAFTPCEDAIPIQLRAGDNHIVVKIDNYTGDWAFGVYLDALAANA
;
A
#
# COMPACT_ATOMS: atom_id res chain seq x y z
N MET A 1 -0.24 34.81 8.77
CA MET A 1 -0.44 33.55 9.50
C MET A 1 -0.47 32.46 8.44
N ILE A 2 0.34 31.41 8.57
CA ILE A 2 0.45 30.36 7.55
C ILE A 2 -0.89 29.62 7.45
N LYS A 3 -1.44 29.48 6.24
CA LYS A 3 -2.67 28.73 5.97
C LYS A 3 -2.38 27.51 5.09
N LEU A 4 -2.74 26.33 5.57
CA LEU A 4 -2.66 25.07 4.83
C LEU A 4 -4.07 24.54 4.55
N ALA A 5 -4.37 24.28 3.28
CA ALA A 5 -5.60 23.60 2.87
C ALA A 5 -5.31 22.11 2.64
N ILE A 6 -6.03 21.22 3.30
CA ILE A 6 -5.91 19.77 3.11
C ILE A 6 -7.16 19.28 2.38
N ILE A 7 -7.00 18.92 1.11
CA ILE A 7 -8.07 18.41 0.23
C ILE A 7 -8.09 16.89 0.31
N GLY A 8 -9.20 16.31 0.78
CA GLY A 8 -9.29 14.89 1.15
C GLY A 8 -8.91 14.64 2.61
N ALA A 9 -9.14 15.60 3.50
CA ALA A 9 -8.71 15.54 4.91
C ALA A 9 -9.31 14.36 5.70
N GLY A 10 -10.35 13.71 5.18
CA GLY A 10 -10.91 12.46 5.68
C GLY A 10 -9.98 11.25 5.51
N SER A 11 -8.81 11.41 4.89
CA SER A 11 -7.67 10.49 5.08
C SER A 11 -7.09 10.67 6.49
N VAL A 12 -7.82 10.19 7.50
CA VAL A 12 -7.62 10.53 8.92
C VAL A 12 -6.18 10.32 9.41
N VAL A 13 -5.59 9.16 9.12
CA VAL A 13 -4.21 8.83 9.54
C VAL A 13 -3.20 9.77 8.89
N PHE A 14 -3.40 10.05 7.61
CA PHE A 14 -2.50 10.91 6.85
C PHE A 14 -2.59 12.36 7.32
N SER A 15 -3.81 12.90 7.43
CA SER A 15 -4.06 14.23 7.98
C SER A 15 -3.50 14.40 9.40
N ARG A 16 -3.64 13.36 10.25
CA ARG A 16 -3.06 13.32 11.59
C ARG A 16 -1.53 13.41 11.54
N ASN A 17 -0.89 12.58 10.73
CA ASN A 17 0.57 12.51 10.65
C ASN A 17 1.16 13.82 10.10
N LEU A 18 0.62 14.35 9.00
CA LEU A 18 1.09 15.60 8.39
C LEU A 18 0.98 16.79 9.35
N THR A 19 -0.18 16.93 10.00
CA THR A 19 -0.40 18.03 10.95
C THR A 19 0.44 17.86 12.20
N GLY A 20 0.62 16.63 12.70
CA GLY A 20 1.54 16.34 13.80
C GLY A 20 2.99 16.74 13.48
N ASP A 21 3.50 16.37 12.30
CA ASP A 21 4.85 16.74 11.86
C ASP A 21 5.01 18.25 11.76
N LEU A 22 4.03 18.96 11.18
CA LEU A 22 4.04 20.42 11.10
C LEU A 22 4.04 21.05 12.50
N LEU A 23 3.15 20.65 13.39
CA LEU A 23 3.04 21.20 14.75
C LEU A 23 4.27 20.92 15.62
N SER A 24 5.13 19.98 15.24
CA SER A 24 6.42 19.75 15.91
C SER A 24 7.38 20.93 15.77
N TYR A 25 7.20 21.78 14.75
CA TYR A 25 8.01 22.98 14.53
C TYR A 25 7.32 24.25 15.07
N PRO A 26 8.04 25.13 15.81
CA PRO A 26 7.49 26.36 16.38
C PRO A 26 6.73 27.25 15.39
N GLU A 27 7.21 27.33 14.15
CA GLU A 27 6.70 28.18 13.07
C GLU A 27 5.24 27.86 12.71
N PHE A 28 4.79 26.61 12.91
CA PHE A 28 3.43 26.17 12.57
C PHE A 28 2.48 26.10 13.77
N ARG A 29 2.95 26.38 14.99
CA ARG A 29 2.11 26.27 16.21
C ARG A 29 0.90 27.20 16.23
N GLN A 30 0.87 28.22 15.38
CA GLN A 30 -0.25 29.14 15.20
C GLN A 30 -0.81 29.12 13.76
N ALA A 31 -0.49 28.09 12.97
CA ALA A 31 -0.97 27.97 11.60
C ALA A 31 -2.49 27.72 11.56
N THR A 32 -3.11 28.09 10.44
CA THR A 32 -4.47 27.69 10.10
C THR A 32 -4.44 26.44 9.24
N PHE A 33 -5.16 25.41 9.67
CA PHE A 33 -5.38 24.20 8.90
C PHE A 33 -6.85 24.11 8.49
N CYS A 34 -7.11 24.14 7.20
CA CYS A 34 -8.45 23.99 6.62
C CYS A 34 -8.62 22.59 6.06
N TYR A 35 -9.36 21.75 6.77
CA TYR A 35 -9.63 20.37 6.43
C TYR A 35 -10.85 20.32 5.53
N MET A 36 -10.65 19.94 4.27
CA MET A 36 -11.72 19.79 3.30
C MET A 36 -11.91 18.33 2.93
N ASP A 37 -13.13 17.85 3.08
CA ASP A 37 -13.55 16.54 2.59
C ASP A 37 -15.04 16.59 2.20
N ILE A 38 -15.47 15.69 1.32
CA ILE A 38 -16.89 15.51 1.01
C ILE A 38 -17.62 14.77 2.14
N ASP A 39 -16.88 14.00 2.94
CA ASP A 39 -17.35 13.33 4.15
C ASP A 39 -17.00 14.18 5.38
N SER A 40 -18.02 14.88 5.90
CA SER A 40 -17.84 15.77 7.05
C SER A 40 -17.48 15.03 8.33
N ASP A 41 -17.94 13.80 8.53
CA ASP A 41 -17.65 13.00 9.72
C ASP A 41 -16.17 12.62 9.74
N ARG A 42 -15.64 12.11 8.62
CA ARG A 42 -14.21 11.78 8.50
C ARG A 42 -13.31 13.01 8.72
N ALA A 43 -13.69 14.16 8.16
CA ALA A 43 -12.94 15.40 8.38
C ALA A 43 -12.96 15.85 9.85
N GLN A 44 -14.08 15.68 10.56
CA GLN A 44 -14.17 16.01 11.98
C GLN A 44 -13.35 15.06 12.85
N VAL A 45 -13.34 13.77 12.55
CA VAL A 45 -12.47 12.78 13.23
C VAL A 45 -11.00 13.18 13.11
N ALA A 46 -10.54 13.50 11.88
CA ALA A 46 -9.18 13.97 11.66
C ALA A 46 -8.87 15.24 12.45
N ALA A 47 -9.78 16.22 12.45
CA ALA A 47 -9.60 17.46 13.20
C ALA A 47 -9.56 17.24 14.73
N GLY A 48 -10.39 16.33 15.26
CA GLY A 48 -10.39 15.96 16.67
C GLY A 48 -9.04 15.42 17.12
N LEU A 49 -8.48 14.47 16.36
CA LEU A 49 -7.14 13.93 16.63
C LEU A 49 -6.06 15.02 16.57
N CYS A 50 -6.11 15.90 15.58
CA CYS A 50 -5.10 16.95 15.41
C CYS A 50 -5.18 18.03 16.51
N ARG A 51 -6.37 18.31 17.05
CA ARG A 51 -6.51 19.17 18.24
C ARG A 51 -5.80 18.55 19.45
N ARG A 52 -5.88 17.22 19.62
CA ARG A 52 -5.16 16.52 20.70
C ARG A 52 -3.64 16.53 20.50
N LEU A 53 -3.15 16.45 19.26
CA LEU A 53 -1.73 16.63 18.94
C LEU A 53 -1.26 18.05 19.26
N ALA A 54 -2.06 19.06 18.94
CA ALA A 54 -1.76 20.44 19.29
C ALA A 54 -1.64 20.66 20.81
N LEU A 55 -2.50 20.02 21.62
CA LEU A 55 -2.38 20.04 23.08
C LEU A 55 -1.04 19.45 23.55
N ALA A 56 -0.60 18.33 22.97
CA ALA A 56 0.67 17.70 23.32
C ALA A 56 1.89 18.56 22.92
N ALA A 57 1.78 19.33 21.84
CA ALA A 57 2.84 20.18 21.32
C ALA A 57 2.88 21.60 21.93
N ASP A 58 1.99 21.91 22.89
CA ASP A 58 1.73 23.27 23.38
C ASP A 58 1.53 24.27 22.22
N ALA A 59 0.72 23.86 21.25
CA ALA A 59 0.40 24.62 20.05
C ALA A 59 -1.04 25.14 20.10
N LYS A 60 -1.30 26.25 19.39
CA LYS A 60 -2.62 26.89 19.29
C LYS A 60 -2.99 27.14 17.82
N PRO A 61 -3.05 26.09 16.97
CA PRO A 61 -3.45 26.24 15.59
C PRO A 61 -4.96 26.50 15.49
N VAL A 62 -5.37 27.10 14.36
CA VAL A 62 -6.78 27.18 13.99
C VAL A 62 -7.11 25.99 13.09
N ILE A 63 -7.95 25.06 13.55
CA ILE A 63 -8.35 23.86 12.77
C ILE A 63 -9.82 23.97 12.40
N GLN A 64 -10.10 24.13 11.11
CA GLN A 64 -11.44 24.30 10.54
C GLN A 64 -11.77 23.15 9.59
N CYS A 65 -13.01 22.67 9.62
CA CYS A 65 -13.51 21.67 8.68
C CYS A 65 -14.53 22.29 7.73
N THR A 66 -14.53 21.91 6.46
CA THR A 66 -15.50 22.36 5.46
C THR A 66 -15.73 21.29 4.39
N THR A 67 -16.91 21.29 3.77
CA THR A 67 -17.17 20.51 2.55
C THR A 67 -17.00 21.35 1.29
N ASN A 68 -16.73 22.66 1.43
CA ASN A 68 -16.54 23.60 0.32
C ASN A 68 -15.04 23.79 0.04
N ARG A 69 -14.59 23.24 -1.10
CA ARG A 69 -13.20 23.36 -1.57
C ARG A 69 -12.74 24.82 -1.70
N ARG A 70 -13.58 25.72 -2.22
CA ARG A 70 -13.20 27.13 -2.41
C ARG A 70 -12.92 27.82 -1.08
N CYS A 71 -13.73 27.58 -0.05
CA CYS A 71 -13.49 28.11 1.29
C CYS A 71 -12.16 27.62 1.89
N ALA A 72 -11.79 26.36 1.64
CA ALA A 72 -10.52 25.83 2.11
C ALA A 72 -9.33 26.50 1.41
N LEU A 73 -9.43 26.73 0.10
CA LEU A 73 -8.35 27.26 -0.74
C LEU A 73 -8.12 28.78 -0.57
N GLU A 74 -9.14 29.55 -0.21
CA GLU A 74 -9.05 31.02 -0.15
C GLU A 74 -7.87 31.50 0.71
N GLY A 75 -6.87 32.13 0.08
CA GLY A 75 -5.67 32.63 0.77
C GLY A 75 -4.78 31.54 1.37
N ALA A 76 -4.85 30.29 0.91
CA ALA A 76 -3.92 29.24 1.33
C ALA A 76 -2.49 29.53 0.82
N ASP A 77 -1.49 29.22 1.64
CA ASP A 77 -0.06 29.24 1.26
C ASP A 77 0.39 27.88 0.71
N VAL A 78 -0.23 26.81 1.21
CA VAL A 78 0.05 25.42 0.83
C VAL A 78 -1.26 24.67 0.66
N VAL A 79 -1.35 23.88 -0.41
CA VAL A 79 -2.47 22.99 -0.66
C VAL A 79 -1.94 21.56 -0.67
N ILE A 80 -2.52 20.69 0.15
CA ILE A 80 -2.14 19.29 0.27
C ILE A 80 -3.29 18.46 -0.32
N ASN A 81 -3.03 17.69 -1.38
CA ASN A 81 -4.03 16.85 -2.03
C ASN A 81 -3.82 15.37 -1.68
N VAL A 82 -4.79 14.77 -0.99
CA VAL A 82 -4.75 13.41 -0.43
C VAL A 82 -6.05 12.63 -0.70
N VAL A 83 -6.75 12.96 -1.79
CA VAL A 83 -8.00 12.31 -2.18
C VAL A 83 -7.83 10.92 -2.78
N GLN A 84 -8.90 10.11 -2.71
CA GLN A 84 -9.09 8.89 -3.49
C GLN A 84 -10.48 8.91 -4.14
N ILE A 85 -10.57 9.26 -5.42
CA ILE A 85 -11.86 9.39 -6.11
C ILE A 85 -12.51 8.01 -6.34
N GLY A 86 -13.75 7.89 -5.88
CA GLY A 86 -14.56 6.67 -5.96
C GLY A 86 -14.35 5.69 -4.79
N GLY A 87 -13.36 5.94 -3.94
CA GLY A 87 -13.08 5.14 -2.74
C GLY A 87 -12.99 3.63 -3.00
N PHE A 88 -13.45 2.85 -2.03
CA PHE A 88 -13.43 1.39 -2.12
C PHE A 88 -14.35 0.83 -3.21
N GLY A 89 -15.49 1.50 -3.47
CA GLY A 89 -16.43 1.07 -4.51
C GLY A 89 -15.80 1.01 -5.90
N SER A 90 -15.12 2.08 -6.32
CA SER A 90 -14.39 2.07 -7.59
C SER A 90 -13.18 1.13 -7.57
N THR A 91 -12.55 0.93 -6.42
CA THR A 91 -11.46 -0.05 -6.29
C THR A 91 -11.96 -1.46 -6.58
N LEU A 92 -13.14 -1.85 -6.08
CA LEU A 92 -13.74 -3.14 -6.43
C LEU A 92 -13.99 -3.27 -7.93
N VAL A 93 -14.49 -2.22 -8.58
CA VAL A 93 -14.67 -2.22 -10.05
C VAL A 93 -13.34 -2.44 -10.78
N ASP A 94 -12.26 -1.77 -10.32
CA ASP A 94 -10.92 -1.87 -10.89
C ASP A 94 -10.30 -3.28 -10.72
N PHE A 95 -10.79 -4.11 -9.80
CA PHE A 95 -10.35 -5.51 -9.62
C PHE A 95 -11.31 -6.52 -10.27
N GLU A 96 -12.61 -6.38 -10.05
CA GLU A 96 -13.61 -7.37 -10.45
C GLU A 96 -13.83 -7.42 -11.97
N ILE A 97 -13.78 -6.27 -12.66
CA ILE A 97 -13.92 -6.28 -14.13
C ILE A 97 -12.71 -6.95 -14.78
N PRO A 98 -11.44 -6.53 -14.52
CA PRO A 98 -10.30 -7.19 -15.14
C PRO A 98 -10.20 -8.68 -14.81
N ARG A 99 -10.66 -9.12 -13.63
CA ARG A 99 -10.70 -10.54 -13.26
C ARG A 99 -11.55 -11.39 -14.22
N LYS A 100 -12.62 -10.85 -14.80
CA LYS A 100 -13.43 -11.54 -15.84
C LYS A 100 -12.63 -11.88 -17.09
N TYR A 101 -11.56 -11.12 -17.36
CA TYR A 101 -10.66 -11.30 -18.49
C TYR A 101 -9.42 -12.12 -18.12
N GLY A 102 -9.32 -12.61 -16.88
CA GLY A 102 -8.16 -13.35 -16.38
C GLY A 102 -6.99 -12.46 -15.91
N LEU A 103 -7.22 -11.15 -15.76
CA LEU A 103 -6.24 -10.24 -15.17
C LEU A 103 -6.42 -10.14 -13.66
N ASN A 104 -5.35 -10.43 -12.93
CA ASN A 104 -5.31 -10.29 -11.47
C ASN A 104 -4.26 -9.25 -11.09
N PHE A 105 -4.48 -8.58 -9.96
CA PHE A 105 -3.59 -7.54 -9.45
C PHE A 105 -3.22 -7.82 -7.99
N THR A 106 -2.16 -7.16 -7.55
CA THR A 106 -1.88 -7.01 -6.12
C THR A 106 -2.49 -5.69 -5.62
N ILE A 107 -2.22 -4.58 -6.32
CA ILE A 107 -2.53 -3.23 -5.85
C ILE A 107 -3.45 -2.45 -6.80
N ALA A 108 -3.16 -2.42 -8.10
CA ALA A 108 -3.93 -1.76 -9.15
C ALA A 108 -4.18 -0.25 -8.94
N ASP A 109 -3.30 0.46 -8.22
CA ASP A 109 -3.55 1.86 -7.83
C ASP A 109 -2.75 2.91 -8.60
N THR A 110 -1.70 2.50 -9.32
CA THR A 110 -0.68 3.41 -9.88
C THR A 110 -0.51 3.26 -11.39
N THR A 111 -0.30 2.05 -11.90
CA THR A 111 -0.14 1.79 -13.35
C THR A 111 -1.16 0.76 -13.83
N GLY A 112 -1.11 0.43 -15.12
CA GLY A 112 -1.99 -0.56 -15.73
C GLY A 112 -3.47 -0.20 -15.65
N PRO A 113 -4.38 -1.19 -15.78
CA PRO A 113 -5.82 -0.95 -15.87
C PRO A 113 -6.41 -0.13 -14.73
N GLY A 114 -6.14 -0.52 -13.48
CA GLY A 114 -6.64 0.18 -12.31
C GLY A 114 -6.04 1.58 -12.17
N GLY A 115 -4.71 1.72 -12.40
CA GLY A 115 -4.04 3.02 -12.37
C GLY A 115 -4.61 4.01 -13.40
N ILE A 116 -4.75 3.60 -14.66
CA ILE A 116 -5.31 4.47 -15.71
C ILE A 116 -6.75 4.88 -15.38
N MET A 117 -7.59 3.94 -14.94
CA MET A 117 -8.98 4.26 -14.56
C MET A 117 -9.04 5.20 -13.35
N ARG A 118 -8.16 5.01 -12.36
CA ARG A 118 -8.04 5.92 -11.21
C ARG A 118 -7.62 7.33 -11.62
N ALA A 119 -6.67 7.46 -12.55
CA ALA A 119 -6.26 8.75 -13.09
C ALA A 119 -7.42 9.44 -13.85
N LEU A 120 -8.16 8.69 -14.68
CA LEU A 120 -9.33 9.19 -15.40
C LEU A 120 -10.42 9.68 -14.44
N ARG A 121 -10.70 8.96 -13.35
CA ARG A 121 -11.63 9.40 -12.29
C ARG A 121 -11.14 10.66 -11.57
N THR A 122 -9.82 10.79 -11.41
CA THR A 122 -9.22 11.89 -10.65
C THR A 122 -9.14 13.19 -11.46
N TRP A 123 -9.08 13.10 -12.78
CA TRP A 123 -8.98 14.24 -13.70
C TRP A 123 -10.04 15.34 -13.47
N PRO A 124 -11.37 15.08 -13.42
CA PRO A 124 -12.36 16.13 -13.21
C PRO A 124 -12.17 16.89 -11.90
N MET A 125 -11.74 16.18 -10.84
CA MET A 125 -11.45 16.80 -9.55
C MET A 125 -10.21 17.70 -9.65
N LEU A 126 -9.12 17.22 -10.27
CA LEU A 126 -7.89 18.02 -10.47
C LEU A 126 -8.15 19.26 -11.32
N GLN A 127 -8.97 19.16 -12.37
CA GLN A 127 -9.36 20.31 -13.19
C GLN A 127 -10.05 21.39 -12.34
N GLY A 128 -10.99 20.99 -11.48
CA GLY A 128 -11.66 21.89 -10.54
C GLY A 128 -10.72 22.48 -9.50
N LEU A 129 -9.84 21.65 -8.91
CA LEU A 129 -8.85 22.07 -7.92
C LEU A 129 -7.87 23.09 -8.50
N CYS A 130 -7.26 22.79 -9.65
CA CYS A 130 -6.28 23.67 -10.29
C CYS A 130 -6.90 25.01 -10.70
N ARG A 131 -8.13 25.00 -11.23
CA ARG A 131 -8.87 26.25 -11.53
C ARG A 131 -9.10 27.08 -10.27
N ASP A 132 -9.63 26.47 -9.21
CA ASP A 132 -9.90 27.17 -7.96
C ASP A 132 -8.60 27.69 -7.31
N MET A 133 -7.49 26.94 -7.40
CA MET A 133 -6.18 27.39 -6.91
C MET A 133 -5.68 28.61 -7.66
N SER A 134 -5.74 28.59 -9.00
CA SER A 134 -5.34 29.74 -9.84
C SER A 134 -6.14 31.00 -9.54
N GLU A 135 -7.42 30.86 -9.15
CA GLU A 135 -8.27 32.00 -8.78
C GLU A 135 -8.05 32.48 -7.34
N LEU A 136 -7.96 31.57 -6.37
CA LEU A 136 -8.10 31.87 -4.94
C LEU A 136 -6.78 31.90 -4.17
N CYS A 137 -5.76 31.22 -4.68
CA CYS A 137 -4.45 31.12 -4.04
C CYS A 137 -3.32 30.87 -5.09
N PRO A 138 -3.13 31.76 -6.07
CA PRO A 138 -2.22 31.55 -7.20
C PRO A 138 -0.73 31.38 -6.80
N ASN A 139 -0.36 31.80 -5.58
CA ASN A 139 1.00 31.66 -5.05
C ASN A 139 1.20 30.40 -4.21
N ALA A 140 0.12 29.65 -3.94
CA ALA A 140 0.19 28.45 -3.10
C ALA A 140 1.04 27.36 -3.75
N THR A 141 1.69 26.56 -2.92
CA THR A 141 2.40 25.36 -3.37
C THR A 141 1.50 24.14 -3.22
N LEU A 142 1.31 23.36 -4.28
CA LEU A 142 0.56 22.11 -4.26
C LEU A 142 1.47 20.93 -3.90
N LEU A 143 1.15 20.24 -2.81
CA LEU A 143 1.77 18.97 -2.42
C LEU A 143 0.78 17.85 -2.73
N ASN A 144 1.05 17.08 -3.78
CA ASN A 144 0.18 15.98 -4.19
C ASN A 144 0.67 14.65 -3.61
N TYR A 145 -0.19 13.98 -2.84
CA TYR A 145 0.01 12.61 -2.35
C TYR A 145 -0.94 11.62 -3.01
N SER A 146 -1.94 12.11 -3.74
CA SER A 146 -2.91 11.27 -4.43
C SER A 146 -2.29 10.53 -5.61
N ASN A 147 -2.37 9.20 -5.57
CA ASN A 147 -2.10 8.33 -6.72
C ASN A 147 -3.21 8.39 -7.78
N PRO A 148 -2.87 8.13 -9.06
CA PRO A 148 -1.53 7.78 -9.56
C PRO A 148 -0.61 8.99 -9.74
N MET A 149 0.55 8.98 -9.06
CA MET A 149 1.38 10.18 -8.92
C MET A 149 1.80 10.80 -10.25
N SER A 150 2.41 10.02 -11.15
CA SER A 150 2.94 10.55 -12.41
C SER A 150 1.84 11.06 -13.34
N MET A 151 0.70 10.36 -13.44
CA MET A 151 -0.43 10.83 -14.25
C MET A 151 -1.07 12.09 -13.66
N ASN A 152 -1.26 12.13 -12.34
CA ASN A 152 -1.83 13.29 -11.65
C ASN A 152 -0.91 14.52 -11.77
N MET A 153 0.40 14.37 -11.54
CA MET A 153 1.35 15.47 -11.69
C MET A 153 1.48 15.94 -13.13
N LYS A 154 1.38 15.04 -14.12
CA LYS A 154 1.35 15.41 -15.55
C LYS A 154 0.11 16.23 -15.87
N ALA A 155 -1.05 15.83 -15.36
CA ALA A 155 -2.30 16.58 -15.48
C ALA A 155 -2.23 17.95 -14.78
N ILE A 156 -1.75 18.01 -13.54
CA ILE A 156 -1.59 19.25 -12.75
C ILE A 156 -0.71 20.26 -13.51
N ASN A 157 0.42 19.81 -14.06
CA ASN A 157 1.31 20.66 -14.85
C ASN A 157 0.62 21.15 -16.14
N ALA A 158 -0.09 20.27 -16.86
CA ALA A 158 -0.85 20.65 -18.05
C ALA A 158 -2.01 21.61 -17.77
N LEU A 159 -2.56 21.59 -16.55
CA LEU A 159 -3.57 22.53 -16.06
C LEU A 159 -2.99 23.87 -15.59
N GLY A 160 -1.67 24.07 -15.69
CA GLY A 160 -0.98 25.34 -15.44
C GLY A 160 -0.49 25.54 -14.01
N ILE A 161 -0.58 24.53 -13.13
CA ILE A 161 -0.03 24.62 -11.77
C ILE A 161 1.42 24.12 -11.80
N THR A 162 2.37 25.07 -11.83
CA THR A 162 3.81 24.78 -11.88
C THR A 162 4.48 24.75 -10.50
N ARG A 163 3.87 25.39 -9.49
CA ARG A 163 4.30 25.30 -8.08
C ARG A 163 3.72 24.04 -7.43
N ALA A 164 4.09 22.88 -7.95
CA ALA A 164 3.58 21.60 -7.48
C ALA A 164 4.68 20.55 -7.39
N VAL A 165 4.60 19.70 -6.36
CA VAL A 165 5.45 18.52 -6.22
C VAL A 165 4.61 17.33 -5.79
N GLY A 166 4.82 16.20 -6.46
CA GLY A 166 4.24 14.92 -6.09
C GLY A 166 5.13 14.18 -5.09
N LEU A 167 4.53 13.57 -4.07
CA LEU A 167 5.26 13.00 -2.92
C LEU A 167 4.83 11.55 -2.67
N CYS A 168 5.82 10.67 -2.57
CA CYS A 168 5.66 9.26 -2.22
C CYS A 168 6.75 8.87 -1.22
N HIS A 169 6.42 7.96 -0.29
CA HIS A 169 7.35 7.48 0.74
C HIS A 169 8.25 6.34 0.25
N SER A 170 8.19 5.97 -1.03
CA SER A 170 8.84 4.78 -1.58
C SER A 170 10.37 4.79 -1.42
N VAL A 171 11.01 5.92 -1.74
CA VAL A 171 12.47 6.07 -1.68
C VAL A 171 12.98 5.95 -0.25
N GLN A 172 12.38 6.72 0.67
CA GLN A 172 12.77 6.72 2.08
C GLN A 172 12.52 5.36 2.74
N SER A 173 11.38 4.73 2.47
CA SER A 173 11.07 3.40 3.02
C SER A 173 12.04 2.34 2.48
N THR A 174 12.35 2.41 1.18
CA THR A 174 13.34 1.52 0.56
C THR A 174 14.73 1.71 1.15
N LEU A 175 15.18 2.94 1.41
CA LEU A 175 16.48 3.17 2.06
C LEU A 175 16.58 2.44 3.41
N HIS A 176 15.55 2.54 4.26
CA HIS A 176 15.54 1.86 5.55
C HIS A 176 15.58 0.34 5.40
N VAL A 177 14.90 -0.20 4.39
CA VAL A 177 14.94 -1.63 4.05
C VAL A 177 16.35 -2.04 3.62
N LEU A 178 16.98 -1.29 2.71
CA LEU A 178 18.34 -1.55 2.25
C LEU A 178 19.37 -1.45 3.39
N ALA A 179 19.23 -0.44 4.25
CA ALA A 179 20.07 -0.26 5.42
C ALA A 179 20.00 -1.46 6.36
N ARG A 180 18.78 -2.00 6.59
CA ARG A 180 18.58 -3.23 7.38
C ARG A 180 19.27 -4.44 6.76
N TYR A 181 19.15 -4.66 5.45
CA TYR A 181 19.82 -5.77 4.77
C TYR A 181 21.35 -5.69 4.87
N LEU A 182 21.88 -4.46 4.92
CA LEU A 182 23.32 -4.22 4.97
C LEU A 182 23.86 -4.19 6.41
N GLY A 183 22.99 -4.12 7.43
CA GLY A 183 23.40 -3.91 8.83
C GLY A 183 23.95 -2.50 9.06
N GLU A 184 23.40 -1.51 8.36
CA GLU A 184 23.89 -0.14 8.33
C GLU A 184 22.88 0.84 8.93
N PRO A 185 23.32 1.92 9.61
CA PRO A 185 22.45 3.05 9.91
C PRO A 185 22.00 3.73 8.62
N ALA A 186 20.69 3.97 8.45
CA ALA A 186 20.16 4.56 7.22
C ALA A 186 20.71 5.97 6.95
N ASP A 187 21.01 6.74 7.99
CA ASP A 187 21.61 8.08 7.93
C ASP A 187 23.11 8.08 7.59
N ALA A 188 23.80 6.94 7.71
CA ALA A 188 25.18 6.76 7.30
C ALA A 188 25.33 6.40 5.80
N ILE A 189 24.22 6.09 5.11
CA ILE A 189 24.23 5.71 3.69
C ILE A 189 24.01 6.95 2.81
N THR A 190 24.94 7.18 1.90
CA THR A 190 24.83 8.16 0.82
C THR A 190 24.31 7.49 -0.45
N TYR A 191 23.36 8.12 -1.14
CA TYR A 191 22.75 7.55 -2.33
C TYR A 191 22.17 8.60 -3.28
N THR A 192 22.02 8.18 -4.54
CA THR A 192 21.24 8.85 -5.57
C THR A 192 20.20 7.87 -6.06
N CYS A 193 18.92 8.26 -6.00
CA CYS A 193 17.80 7.48 -6.49
C CYS A 193 17.07 8.26 -7.58
N ALA A 194 16.79 7.65 -8.74
CA ALA A 194 16.09 8.34 -9.82
C ALA A 194 15.34 7.40 -10.75
N GLY A 195 14.24 7.89 -11.33
CA GLY A 195 13.42 7.21 -12.32
C GLY A 195 12.05 7.88 -12.43
N ILE A 196 10.97 7.12 -12.32
CA ILE A 196 9.60 7.63 -12.19
C ILE A 196 8.98 7.12 -10.88
N ASN A 197 7.86 7.68 -10.46
CA ASN A 197 7.17 7.23 -9.25
C ASN A 197 6.98 5.71 -9.23
N HIS A 198 7.29 5.08 -8.09
CA HIS A 198 7.27 3.62 -7.86
C HIS A 198 8.24 2.79 -8.74
N MET A 199 9.03 3.42 -9.61
CA MET A 199 10.03 2.77 -10.46
C MET A 199 11.26 3.66 -10.60
N ALA A 200 11.75 4.14 -9.45
CA ALA A 200 13.04 4.80 -9.31
C ALA A 200 14.09 3.79 -8.86
N PHE A 201 15.36 4.05 -9.13
CA PHE A 201 16.44 3.09 -8.87
C PHE A 201 17.54 3.75 -8.06
N PHE A 202 18.09 3.03 -7.08
CA PHE A 202 19.26 3.48 -6.31
C PHE A 202 20.51 3.43 -7.18
N LEU A 203 20.74 4.44 -8.02
CA LEU A 203 21.87 4.50 -8.97
C LEU A 203 23.23 4.49 -8.28
N THR A 204 23.30 5.05 -7.07
CA THR A 204 24.45 4.92 -6.18
C THR A 204 23.98 4.52 -4.80
N LEU A 205 24.79 3.74 -4.09
CA LEU A 205 24.55 3.31 -2.72
C LEU A 205 25.90 3.12 -2.04
N ALA A 206 26.30 4.04 -1.17
CA ALA A 206 27.65 4.06 -0.61
C ALA A 206 27.70 4.47 0.86
N ARG A 207 28.67 3.93 1.60
CA ARG A 207 29.03 4.35 2.96
C ARG A 207 30.50 4.72 2.98
N ASP A 208 30.83 5.90 3.50
CA ASP A 208 32.21 6.40 3.59
C ASP A 208 32.98 6.29 2.24
N GLY A 209 32.27 6.52 1.13
CA GLY A 209 32.81 6.42 -0.23
C GLY A 209 32.93 5.00 -0.80
N GLN A 210 32.57 3.95 -0.05
CA GLN A 210 32.61 2.56 -0.50
C GLN A 210 31.25 2.12 -1.06
N ASP A 211 31.26 1.51 -2.25
CA ASP A 211 30.07 0.96 -2.89
C ASP A 211 29.50 -0.22 -2.10
N LEU A 212 28.20 -0.16 -1.81
CA LEU A 212 27.46 -1.15 -1.03
C LEU A 212 26.76 -2.18 -1.90
N TYR A 213 26.71 -2.01 -3.23
CA TYR A 213 26.08 -3.00 -4.11
C TYR A 213 26.63 -4.43 -3.98
N PRO A 214 27.97 -4.65 -3.91
CA PRO A 214 28.51 -6.00 -3.70
C PRO A 214 27.96 -6.67 -2.43
N ARG A 215 27.79 -5.90 -1.34
CA ARG A 215 27.20 -6.38 -0.08
C ARG A 215 25.70 -6.63 -0.22
N LEU A 216 24.98 -5.80 -0.97
CA LEU A 216 23.55 -5.99 -1.23
C LEU A 216 23.29 -7.26 -2.06
N PHE A 217 24.10 -7.51 -3.09
CA PHE A 217 24.06 -8.77 -3.85
C PHE A 217 24.43 -9.97 -2.97
N ALA A 218 25.39 -9.83 -2.05
CA ALA A 218 25.71 -10.88 -1.10
C ALA A 218 24.54 -11.18 -0.15
N ALA A 219 23.88 -10.14 0.39
CA ALA A 219 22.75 -10.25 1.30
C ALA A 219 21.56 -11.01 0.68
N MET A 220 21.39 -10.94 -0.64
CA MET A 220 20.31 -11.66 -1.34
C MET A 220 20.44 -13.19 -1.29
N HIS A 221 21.60 -13.74 -0.90
CA HIS A 221 21.78 -15.18 -0.72
C HIS A 221 21.24 -15.68 0.61
N ASP A 222 20.96 -14.78 1.56
CA ASP A 222 20.28 -15.12 2.80
C ASP A 222 18.77 -15.25 2.52
N PRO A 223 18.17 -16.43 2.75
CA PRO A 223 16.74 -16.63 2.56
C PRO A 223 15.87 -15.65 3.35
N ARG A 224 16.29 -15.23 4.55
CA ARG A 224 15.52 -14.31 5.40
C ARG A 224 15.45 -12.92 4.77
N VAL A 225 16.52 -12.48 4.11
CA VAL A 225 16.54 -11.23 3.36
C VAL A 225 15.75 -11.39 2.07
N TYR A 226 16.09 -12.38 1.25
CA TYR A 226 15.49 -12.60 -0.07
C TYR A 226 13.97 -12.78 -0.01
N ASN A 227 13.46 -13.51 0.98
CA ASN A 227 12.04 -13.80 1.10
C ASN A 227 11.18 -12.58 1.44
N THR A 228 11.77 -11.50 1.98
CA THR A 228 11.02 -10.26 2.26
C THR A 228 10.66 -9.46 1.01
N ASN A 229 11.40 -9.63 -0.10
CA ASN A 229 11.23 -8.81 -1.31
C ASN A 229 11.61 -9.54 -2.61
N LYS A 230 11.13 -10.79 -2.78
CA LYS A 230 11.55 -11.69 -3.87
C LYS A 230 11.50 -11.04 -5.25
N VAL A 231 10.40 -10.37 -5.60
CA VAL A 231 10.23 -9.73 -6.91
C VAL A 231 11.29 -8.66 -7.16
N ARG A 232 11.54 -7.77 -6.18
CA ARG A 232 12.55 -6.72 -6.30
C ARG A 232 13.96 -7.27 -6.35
N PHE A 233 14.24 -8.38 -5.66
CA PHE A 233 15.54 -9.06 -5.77
C PHE A 233 15.75 -9.72 -7.13
N GLU A 234 14.72 -10.28 -7.74
CA GLU A 234 14.79 -10.77 -9.12
C GLU A 234 15.01 -9.60 -10.11
N LEU A 235 14.36 -8.46 -9.89
CA LEU A 235 14.61 -7.25 -10.65
C LEU A 235 16.02 -6.69 -10.43
N LEU A 236 16.57 -6.74 -9.21
CA LEU A 236 17.96 -6.38 -8.93
C LEU A 236 18.93 -7.25 -9.74
N LYS A 237 18.71 -8.56 -9.79
CA LYS A 237 19.54 -9.49 -10.61
C LYS A 237 19.50 -9.13 -12.10
N LEU A 238 18.31 -8.78 -12.61
CA LEU A 238 18.11 -8.48 -14.02
C LEU A 238 18.63 -7.08 -14.42
N LEU A 239 18.31 -6.07 -13.62
CA LEU A 239 18.53 -4.67 -13.95
C LEU A 239 19.87 -4.13 -13.42
N GLY A 240 20.45 -4.80 -12.42
CA GLY A 240 21.69 -4.40 -11.75
C GLY A 240 21.51 -3.32 -10.68
N TYR A 241 20.29 -2.78 -10.52
CA TYR A 241 19.98 -1.72 -9.57
C TYR A 241 18.73 -2.06 -8.78
N PHE A 242 18.72 -1.71 -7.49
CA PHE A 242 17.55 -1.95 -6.65
C PHE A 242 16.47 -0.91 -6.97
N VAL A 243 15.31 -1.38 -7.39
CA VAL A 243 14.15 -0.55 -7.76
C VAL A 243 13.33 -0.18 -6.52
N THR A 244 12.71 0.99 -6.53
CA THR A 244 11.75 1.44 -5.52
C THR A 244 10.41 0.73 -5.68
N GLU A 245 9.62 0.94 -4.63
CA GLU A 245 8.35 0.33 -4.29
C GLU A 245 8.37 -1.18 -4.09
N SER A 246 7.39 -1.65 -3.33
CA SER A 246 7.32 -3.00 -2.81
C SER A 246 7.24 -4.10 -3.89
N SER A 247 7.45 -5.35 -3.48
CA SER A 247 7.40 -6.52 -4.38
C SER A 247 6.01 -6.75 -4.96
N GLU A 248 4.97 -6.38 -4.22
CA GLU A 248 3.57 -6.40 -4.61
C GLU A 248 3.37 -5.51 -5.85
N HIS A 249 3.70 -4.23 -5.74
CA HIS A 249 3.59 -3.28 -6.85
C HIS A 249 4.43 -3.72 -8.06
N ASN A 250 5.69 -4.09 -7.83
CA ASN A 250 6.56 -4.52 -8.93
C ASN A 250 6.12 -5.87 -9.57
N ALA A 251 5.27 -6.67 -8.93
CA ALA A 251 4.76 -7.90 -9.52
C ALA A 251 3.78 -7.64 -10.68
N GLU A 252 3.11 -6.47 -10.69
CA GLU A 252 2.13 -6.08 -11.70
C GLU A 252 2.66 -5.07 -12.73
N TYR A 253 3.85 -4.48 -12.53
CA TYR A 253 4.42 -3.47 -13.43
C TYR A 253 5.20 -4.02 -14.62
N ASN A 254 5.33 -5.34 -14.72
CA ASN A 254 6.14 -6.01 -15.74
C ASN A 254 5.56 -7.40 -16.08
N PRO A 255 6.02 -8.02 -17.19
CA PRO A 255 5.37 -9.22 -17.72
C PRO A 255 5.92 -10.53 -17.12
N TRP A 256 6.86 -10.46 -16.18
CA TRP A 256 7.70 -11.58 -15.76
C TRP A 256 7.12 -12.38 -14.59
N PHE A 257 6.13 -11.84 -13.89
CA PHE A 257 5.60 -12.43 -12.66
C PHE A 257 4.15 -12.87 -12.81
N ILE A 258 3.17 -12.02 -12.52
CA ILE A 258 1.73 -12.38 -12.52
C ILE A 258 1.29 -13.07 -13.83
N PRO A 259 1.68 -12.61 -15.04
CA PRO A 259 1.31 -13.26 -16.30
C PRO A 259 1.82 -14.71 -16.45
N ARG A 260 2.77 -15.15 -15.63
CA ARG A 260 3.33 -16.51 -15.67
C ARG A 260 2.52 -17.52 -14.86
N GLY A 261 1.39 -17.09 -14.28
CA GLY A 261 0.40 -17.95 -13.65
C GLY A 261 0.76 -18.40 -12.24
N ALA A 262 -0.07 -19.29 -11.69
CA ALA A 262 -0.05 -19.67 -10.26
C ALA A 262 1.31 -20.15 -9.74
N LYS A 263 2.11 -20.86 -10.56
CA LYS A 263 3.44 -21.32 -10.15
C LYS A 263 4.41 -20.16 -9.90
N ALA A 264 4.38 -19.12 -10.73
CA ALA A 264 5.21 -17.94 -10.54
C ALA A 264 4.72 -17.12 -9.34
N ILE A 265 3.41 -16.94 -9.21
CA ILE A 265 2.78 -16.27 -8.06
C ILE A 265 3.23 -16.91 -6.74
N ALA A 266 3.12 -18.24 -6.62
CA ALA A 266 3.55 -18.97 -5.43
C ALA A 266 5.07 -18.89 -5.21
N ARG A 267 5.89 -19.05 -6.25
CA ARG A 267 7.36 -18.98 -6.15
C ARG A 267 7.84 -17.64 -5.58
N HIS A 268 7.20 -16.55 -5.99
CA HIS A 268 7.60 -15.19 -5.67
C HIS A 268 6.79 -14.56 -4.54
N ASN A 269 5.94 -15.32 -3.84
CA ASN A 269 5.10 -14.85 -2.74
C ASN A 269 4.27 -13.60 -3.13
N ILE A 270 3.60 -13.64 -4.28
CA ILE A 270 2.87 -12.47 -4.80
C ILE A 270 1.45 -12.43 -4.22
N PRO A 271 1.10 -11.41 -3.42
CA PRO A 271 -0.17 -11.37 -2.72
C PRO A 271 -1.26 -10.75 -3.61
N ILE A 272 -1.91 -11.58 -4.43
CA ILE A 272 -3.07 -11.15 -5.23
C ILE A 272 -4.16 -10.58 -4.31
N ASP A 273 -4.84 -9.51 -4.74
CA ASP A 273 -5.91 -8.79 -4.02
C ASP A 273 -5.49 -8.03 -2.76
N GLU A 274 -4.20 -7.75 -2.61
CA GLU A 274 -3.62 -7.07 -1.45
C GLU A 274 -4.27 -5.72 -1.14
N TYR A 275 -4.47 -4.87 -2.15
CA TYR A 275 -5.07 -3.55 -1.90
C TYR A 275 -6.53 -3.63 -1.49
N LEU A 276 -7.27 -4.64 -1.95
CA LEU A 276 -8.64 -4.84 -1.48
C LEU A 276 -8.67 -5.18 0.02
N ARG A 277 -7.70 -5.97 0.49
CA ARG A 277 -7.55 -6.27 1.92
C ARG A 277 -7.13 -5.04 2.74
N ARG A 278 -6.23 -4.22 2.19
CA ARG A 278 -5.85 -2.92 2.82
C ARG A 278 -7.06 -2.00 2.95
N CYS A 279 -7.94 -1.95 1.95
CA CYS A 279 -9.19 -1.19 2.05
C CYS A 279 -10.10 -1.71 3.18
N ASP A 280 -10.24 -3.03 3.33
CA ASP A 280 -11.01 -3.62 4.44
C ASP A 280 -10.38 -3.28 5.80
N ALA A 281 -9.04 -3.28 5.89
CA ALA A 281 -8.30 -2.91 7.10
C ALA A 281 -8.47 -1.42 7.46
N ALA A 282 -8.45 -0.53 6.46
CA ALA A 282 -8.61 0.91 6.65
C ALA A 282 -9.98 1.26 7.27
N THR A 283 -11.03 0.48 7.00
CA THR A 283 -12.33 0.65 7.68
C THR A 283 -12.22 0.37 9.17
N ARG A 284 -11.45 -0.66 9.58
CA ARG A 284 -11.22 -0.96 11.01
C ARG A 284 -10.44 0.14 11.70
N GLU A 285 -9.38 0.60 11.04
CA GLU A 285 -8.54 1.67 11.57
C GLU A 285 -9.36 2.97 11.74
N PHE A 286 -10.26 3.27 10.82
CA PHE A 286 -11.12 4.46 10.92
C PHE A 286 -11.99 4.45 12.19
N GLU A 287 -12.66 3.34 12.51
CA GLU A 287 -13.49 3.27 13.73
C GLU A 287 -12.66 3.43 15.00
N HIS A 288 -11.48 2.82 15.05
CA HIS A 288 -10.55 3.03 16.17
C HIS A 288 -10.11 4.50 16.28
N MET A 289 -9.78 5.15 15.16
CA MET A 289 -9.42 6.57 15.13
C MET A 289 -10.59 7.47 15.54
N ARG A 290 -11.82 7.08 15.22
CA ARG A 290 -13.04 7.78 15.63
C ARG A 290 -13.19 7.78 17.15
N GLU A 291 -13.05 6.62 17.79
CA GLU A 291 -13.06 6.49 19.25
C GLU A 291 -11.95 7.32 19.90
N LEU A 292 -10.74 7.30 19.33
CA LEU A 292 -9.64 8.14 19.81
C LEU A 292 -9.91 9.64 19.63
N SER A 293 -10.65 10.05 18.59
CA SER A 293 -10.82 11.47 18.26
C SER A 293 -11.63 12.26 19.30
N VAL A 294 -12.48 11.60 20.08
CA VAL A 294 -13.38 12.23 21.06
C VAL A 294 -12.75 12.42 22.45
N ALA A 295 -11.60 11.81 22.70
CA ALA A 295 -10.89 11.92 23.96
C ALA A 295 -10.29 13.34 24.17
N THR A 296 -10.20 13.78 25.42
CA THR A 296 -9.68 15.13 25.75
C THR A 296 -8.20 15.14 26.11
N GLN A 297 -7.60 13.99 26.35
CA GLN A 297 -6.20 13.89 26.75
C GLN A 297 -5.26 14.19 25.57
N PRO A 298 -4.09 14.79 25.80
CA PRO A 298 -3.06 14.96 24.77
C PRO A 298 -2.74 13.63 24.07
N LEU A 299 -2.47 13.71 22.77
CA LEU A 299 -2.04 12.56 21.98
C LEU A 299 -0.56 12.79 21.61
N ALA A 300 0.31 11.87 21.99
CA ALA A 300 1.72 11.96 21.63
C ALA A 300 1.88 11.78 20.11
N HIS A 301 2.75 12.60 19.50
CA HIS A 301 3.12 12.48 18.10
C HIS A 301 4.49 11.83 17.96
N ARG A 302 4.59 10.83 17.09
CA ARG A 302 5.87 10.33 16.59
C ARG A 302 6.04 10.86 15.18
N HIS A 303 7.19 11.50 14.91
CA HIS A 303 7.46 12.07 13.59
C HIS A 303 7.29 11.01 12.51
N SER A 304 6.51 11.31 11.47
CA SER A 304 6.08 10.30 10.49
C SER A 304 7.12 10.06 9.40
N GLY A 305 8.00 11.04 9.17
CA GLY A 305 8.98 11.00 8.09
C GLY A 305 8.42 11.48 6.75
N GLU A 306 7.19 12.00 6.72
CA GLU A 306 6.62 12.61 5.52
C GLU A 306 7.33 13.92 5.17
N TYR A 307 7.56 14.16 3.87
CA TYR A 307 8.30 15.33 3.41
C TYR A 307 7.57 16.66 3.62
N CYS A 308 6.25 16.66 3.85
CA CYS A 308 5.43 17.87 3.93
C CYS A 308 6.04 18.95 4.82
N ALA A 309 6.35 18.61 6.08
CA ALA A 309 6.81 19.59 7.05
C ALA A 309 8.17 20.18 6.66
N HIS A 310 9.06 19.36 6.12
CA HIS A 310 10.37 19.78 5.61
C HIS A 310 10.23 20.72 4.41
N ILE A 311 9.36 20.39 3.45
CA ILE A 311 9.12 21.21 2.26
C ILE A 311 8.57 22.58 2.64
N VAL A 312 7.49 22.60 3.43
CA VAL A 312 6.83 23.86 3.80
C VAL A 312 7.78 24.74 4.61
N ARG A 313 8.53 24.16 5.56
CA ARG A 313 9.51 24.91 6.35
C ARG A 313 10.62 25.50 5.48
N ALA A 314 11.17 24.73 4.55
CA ALA A 314 12.23 25.20 3.66
C ALA A 314 11.75 26.34 2.73
N LEU A 315 10.55 26.22 2.16
CA LEU A 315 9.95 27.26 1.31
C LEU A 315 9.68 28.57 2.06
N LEU A 316 9.41 28.50 3.37
CA LEU A 316 9.17 29.65 4.23
C LEU A 316 10.46 30.26 4.82
N GLY A 317 11.62 29.90 4.30
CA GLY A 317 12.92 30.44 4.73
C GLY A 317 13.57 29.69 5.89
N GLY A 318 13.06 28.51 6.25
CA GLY A 318 13.73 27.59 7.17
C GLY A 318 14.92 26.88 6.53
N ALA A 319 15.45 25.87 7.23
CA ALA A 319 16.57 25.08 6.74
C ALA A 319 16.23 24.40 5.38
N PRO A 320 17.15 24.40 4.40
CA PRO A 320 16.96 23.65 3.16
C PRO A 320 16.72 22.17 3.41
N ALA A 321 15.92 21.55 2.56
CA ALA A 321 15.64 20.12 2.60
C ALA A 321 16.03 19.46 1.28
N ARG A 322 16.42 18.18 1.34
CA ARG A 322 16.56 17.32 0.17
C ARG A 322 15.48 16.26 0.23
N ILE A 323 14.66 16.18 -0.81
CA ILE A 323 13.56 15.22 -0.95
C ILE A 323 13.73 14.44 -2.26
N TYR A 324 12.84 13.48 -2.50
CA TYR A 324 12.66 12.87 -3.82
C TYR A 324 11.27 13.24 -4.33
N GLY A 325 11.22 14.28 -5.17
CA GLY A 325 9.97 14.87 -5.66
C GLY A 325 9.60 14.36 -7.04
N ASN A 326 8.30 14.37 -7.34
CA ASN A 326 7.75 14.01 -8.64
C ASN A 326 7.30 15.28 -9.38
N MET A 327 8.00 15.66 -10.44
CA MET A 327 7.77 16.89 -11.22
C MET A 327 8.16 16.68 -12.70
N PRO A 328 7.79 17.60 -13.62
CA PRO A 328 8.28 17.55 -15.00
C PRO A 328 9.81 17.49 -15.06
N ASN A 329 10.34 16.55 -15.84
CA ASN A 329 11.76 16.22 -15.90
C ASN A 329 12.63 17.45 -16.18
N GLY A 330 12.19 18.32 -17.10
CA GLY A 330 13.06 19.33 -17.70
C GLY A 330 14.20 18.62 -18.42
N HIS A 331 15.32 18.41 -17.73
CA HIS A 331 16.40 17.52 -18.14
C HIS A 331 17.15 16.94 -16.92
N ALA A 332 16.48 16.78 -15.77
CA ALA A 332 17.10 16.22 -14.57
C ALA A 332 17.65 14.81 -14.84
N ILE A 333 16.85 13.98 -15.52
CA ILE A 333 17.26 12.71 -16.11
C ILE A 333 17.43 12.93 -17.61
N ALA A 334 18.68 12.88 -18.08
CA ALA A 334 19.09 13.38 -19.40
C ALA A 334 18.46 12.62 -20.58
N ASN A 335 18.17 11.33 -20.42
CA ASN A 335 17.65 10.44 -21.45
C ASN A 335 16.19 10.02 -21.25
N LEU A 336 15.43 10.79 -20.47
CA LEU A 336 13.97 10.71 -20.45
C LEU A 336 13.36 11.99 -21.07
N PRO A 337 12.14 11.95 -21.61
CA PRO A 337 11.49 13.14 -22.17
C PRO A 337 11.41 14.30 -21.18
N ALA A 338 11.52 15.53 -21.66
CA ALA A 338 11.54 16.73 -20.81
C ALA A 338 10.22 16.95 -20.05
N ASP A 339 9.12 16.48 -20.61
CA ASP A 339 7.76 16.61 -20.09
C ASP A 339 7.28 15.34 -19.35
N ALA A 340 8.13 14.31 -19.23
CA ALA A 340 7.85 13.15 -18.38
C ALA A 340 7.86 13.58 -16.91
N ILE A 341 7.01 12.98 -16.08
CA ILE A 341 7.10 13.17 -14.63
C ILE A 341 8.10 12.17 -14.08
N VAL A 342 9.20 12.68 -13.53
CA VAL A 342 10.29 11.88 -12.95
C VAL A 342 10.33 12.03 -11.45
N GLU A 343 10.83 10.99 -10.78
CA GLU A 343 11.16 10.99 -9.36
C GLU A 343 12.68 11.09 -9.23
N ALA A 344 13.18 12.19 -8.66
CA ALA A 344 14.62 12.46 -8.61
C ALA A 344 14.99 13.32 -7.38
N PRO A 345 16.29 13.37 -7.00
CA PRO A 345 16.72 14.19 -5.88
C PRO A 345 16.37 15.66 -6.13
N THR A 346 15.77 16.28 -5.13
CA THR A 346 15.16 17.60 -5.25
C THR A 346 15.57 18.44 -4.06
N ARG A 347 16.22 19.58 -4.33
CA ARG A 347 16.53 20.58 -3.30
C ARG A 347 15.32 21.49 -3.10
N VAL A 348 14.97 21.72 -1.85
CA VAL A 348 13.93 22.67 -1.44
C VAL A 348 14.55 23.72 -0.54
N ASP A 349 14.37 24.98 -0.90
CA ASP A 349 14.80 26.14 -0.14
C ASP A 349 13.88 27.34 -0.46
N ALA A 350 14.19 28.53 0.06
CA ALA A 350 13.40 29.73 -0.17
C ALA A 350 13.28 30.13 -1.66
N SER A 351 14.16 29.62 -2.54
CA SER A 351 14.09 29.86 -3.99
C SER A 351 13.11 28.91 -4.70
N GLY A 352 12.61 27.88 -4.02
CA GLY A 352 11.61 26.95 -4.55
C GLY A 352 12.05 25.49 -4.46
N ILE A 353 11.50 24.69 -5.38
CA ILE A 353 11.67 23.25 -5.47
C ILE A 353 12.38 22.96 -6.79
N HIS A 354 13.62 22.49 -6.72
CA HIS A 354 14.49 22.35 -7.90
C HIS A 354 15.15 20.98 -7.94
N PHE A 355 15.11 20.31 -9.09
CA PHE A 355 15.84 19.06 -9.27
C PHE A 355 17.35 19.27 -9.19
N GLU A 356 18.03 18.27 -8.63
CA GLU A 356 19.47 18.07 -8.83
C GLU A 356 19.68 17.30 -10.15
N PRO A 357 20.72 17.63 -10.95
CA PRO A 357 21.05 16.85 -12.15
C PRO A 357 21.42 15.41 -11.79
N VAL A 358 20.80 14.44 -12.47
CA VAL A 358 21.07 13.00 -12.29
C VAL A 358 22.00 12.47 -13.38
N GLY A 359 21.85 12.96 -14.61
CA GLY A 359 22.53 12.42 -15.79
C GLY A 359 21.71 11.33 -16.48
N HIS A 360 22.39 10.35 -17.10
CA HIS A 360 21.72 9.29 -17.87
C HIS A 360 21.34 8.11 -16.97
N LEU A 361 20.11 7.61 -17.12
CA LEU A 361 19.78 6.27 -16.64
C LEU A 361 20.44 5.23 -17.55
N PRO A 362 20.98 4.12 -17.00
CA PRO A 362 21.40 2.97 -17.78
C PRO A 362 20.30 2.46 -18.73
N PRO A 363 20.63 1.96 -19.94
CA PRO A 363 19.64 1.61 -20.95
C PRO A 363 18.57 0.61 -20.49
N GLN A 364 18.92 -0.36 -19.65
CA GLN A 364 17.97 -1.33 -19.11
C GLN A 364 16.95 -0.70 -18.15
N LEU A 365 17.32 0.36 -17.43
CA LEU A 365 16.39 1.10 -16.56
C LEU A 365 15.45 1.97 -17.39
N VAL A 366 15.96 2.61 -18.46
CA VAL A 366 15.13 3.33 -19.43
C VAL A 366 14.12 2.37 -20.06
N ALA A 367 14.55 1.19 -20.50
CA ALA A 367 13.66 0.18 -21.08
C ALA A 367 12.56 -0.28 -20.10
N TYR A 368 12.86 -0.34 -18.80
CA TYR A 368 11.88 -0.70 -17.77
C TYR A 368 10.81 0.39 -17.57
N VAL A 369 11.19 1.67 -17.50
CA VAL A 369 10.26 2.77 -17.21
C VAL A 369 9.54 3.33 -18.44
N GLN A 370 10.13 3.19 -19.63
CA GLN A 370 9.62 3.83 -20.85
C GLN A 370 8.18 3.43 -21.22
N PRO A 371 7.74 2.16 -21.12
CA PRO A 371 6.34 1.80 -21.38
C PRO A 371 5.37 2.59 -20.50
N HIS A 372 5.72 2.82 -19.23
CA HIS A 372 4.91 3.54 -18.27
C HIS A 372 4.90 5.05 -18.53
N VAL A 373 6.03 5.63 -18.92
CA VAL A 373 6.12 7.04 -19.37
C VAL A 373 5.21 7.27 -20.58
N SER A 374 5.23 6.35 -21.55
CA SER A 374 4.37 6.42 -22.74
C SER A 374 2.88 6.31 -22.39
N GLN A 375 2.51 5.46 -21.43
CA GLN A 375 1.13 5.37 -20.93
C GLN A 375 0.65 6.67 -20.28
N GLN A 376 1.50 7.33 -19.49
CA GLN A 376 1.17 8.61 -18.85
C GLN A 376 0.87 9.71 -19.88
N GLU A 377 1.62 9.73 -21.00
CA GLU A 377 1.38 10.63 -22.12
C GLU A 377 0.06 10.32 -22.84
N LEU A 378 -0.24 9.05 -23.07
CA LEU A 378 -1.50 8.63 -23.67
C LEU A 378 -2.70 8.96 -22.77
N PHE A 379 -2.57 8.78 -21.45
CA PHE A 379 -3.56 9.26 -20.48
C PHE A 379 -3.81 10.77 -20.63
N LEU A 380 -2.74 11.58 -20.68
CA LEU A 380 -2.88 13.02 -20.80
C LEU A 380 -3.65 13.41 -22.07
N ARG A 381 -3.34 12.78 -23.21
CA ARG A 381 -4.08 12.98 -24.47
C ARG A 381 -5.52 12.55 -24.37
N ALA A 382 -5.81 11.44 -23.69
CA ALA A 382 -7.18 10.97 -23.49
C ALA A 382 -8.03 12.03 -22.78
N VAL A 383 -7.50 12.65 -21.72
CA VAL A 383 -8.25 13.63 -20.91
C VAL A 383 -8.30 15.03 -21.52
N LEU A 384 -7.24 15.47 -22.22
CA LEU A 384 -7.19 16.79 -22.85
C LEU A 384 -7.95 16.83 -24.19
N GLU A 385 -7.83 15.77 -25.00
CA GLU A 385 -8.42 15.69 -26.35
C GLU A 385 -9.75 14.94 -26.37
N GLY A 386 -10.19 14.36 -25.23
CA GLY A 386 -11.39 13.52 -25.14
C GLY A 386 -11.24 12.19 -25.89
N ARG A 387 -10.02 11.69 -26.05
CA ARG A 387 -9.68 10.57 -26.93
C ARG A 387 -9.75 9.21 -26.24
N ARG A 388 -10.85 8.49 -26.45
CA ARG A 388 -11.02 7.13 -25.95
C ARG A 388 -9.99 6.15 -26.50
N ASP A 389 -9.55 6.34 -27.75
CA ASP A 389 -8.54 5.49 -28.39
C ASP A 389 -7.17 5.54 -27.71
N CYS A 390 -6.81 6.67 -27.08
CA CYS A 390 -5.58 6.76 -26.29
C CYS A 390 -5.62 5.87 -25.04
N ILE A 391 -6.81 5.58 -24.49
CA ILE A 391 -6.95 4.64 -23.37
C ILE A 391 -6.67 3.22 -23.85
N TYR A 392 -7.22 2.83 -25.01
CA TYR A 392 -6.92 1.52 -25.61
C TYR A 392 -5.42 1.35 -25.88
N GLN A 393 -4.77 2.39 -26.39
CA GLN A 393 -3.33 2.39 -26.64
C GLN A 393 -2.54 2.26 -25.33
N ALA A 394 -2.89 3.04 -24.30
CA ALA A 394 -2.23 2.95 -23.00
C ALA A 394 -2.34 1.54 -22.43
N MET A 395 -3.53 0.95 -22.52
CA MET A 395 -3.79 -0.42 -22.06
C MET A 395 -3.15 -1.48 -22.94
N ALA A 396 -2.90 -1.24 -24.23
CA ALA A 396 -2.20 -2.18 -25.09
C ALA A 396 -0.69 -2.18 -24.88
N PHE A 397 -0.12 -1.06 -24.41
CA PHE A 397 1.30 -0.94 -24.07
C PHE A 397 1.59 -1.16 -22.59
N ASP A 398 0.58 -1.39 -21.76
CA ASP A 398 0.78 -1.85 -20.40
C ASP A 398 1.39 -3.26 -20.38
N PRO A 399 2.51 -3.48 -19.66
CA PRO A 399 3.18 -4.78 -19.68
C PRO A 399 2.32 -5.96 -19.20
N LEU A 400 1.41 -5.74 -18.26
CA LEU A 400 0.58 -6.78 -17.67
C LEU A 400 -0.52 -7.22 -18.64
N THR A 401 -1.26 -6.27 -19.20
CA THR A 401 -2.28 -6.53 -20.23
C THR A 401 -1.66 -7.12 -21.50
N ALA A 402 -0.56 -6.54 -22.00
CA ALA A 402 0.09 -6.99 -23.23
C ALA A 402 0.59 -8.44 -23.12
N ALA A 403 1.00 -8.86 -21.93
CA ALA A 403 1.44 -10.21 -21.66
C ALA A 403 0.29 -11.22 -21.46
N SER A 404 -0.92 -10.75 -21.17
CA SER A 404 -2.02 -11.61 -20.68
C SER A 404 -3.24 -11.65 -21.60
N LEU A 405 -3.47 -10.62 -22.43
CA LEU A 405 -4.69 -10.45 -23.20
C LEU A 405 -4.43 -10.26 -24.70
N SER A 406 -5.41 -10.64 -25.53
CA SER A 406 -5.48 -10.21 -26.93
C SER A 406 -5.90 -8.74 -27.04
N LEU A 407 -5.62 -8.10 -28.18
CA LEU A 407 -6.04 -6.71 -28.43
C LEU A 407 -7.56 -6.52 -28.33
N ASP A 408 -8.36 -7.46 -28.83
CA ASP A 408 -9.83 -7.40 -28.74
C ASP A 408 -10.29 -7.46 -27.28
N ASN A 409 -9.71 -8.34 -26.46
CA ASN A 409 -10.00 -8.40 -25.04
C ASN A 409 -9.57 -7.13 -24.30
N ILE A 410 -8.45 -6.51 -24.69
CA ILE A 410 -8.01 -5.22 -24.13
C ILE A 410 -9.03 -4.13 -24.43
N VAL A 411 -9.51 -4.03 -25.67
CA VAL A 411 -10.53 -3.03 -26.05
C VAL A 411 -11.84 -3.29 -25.30
N GLN A 412 -12.28 -4.54 -25.21
CA GLN A 412 -13.51 -4.90 -24.49
C GLN A 412 -13.39 -4.59 -22.98
N LEU A 413 -12.26 -4.92 -22.37
CA LEU A 413 -11.95 -4.57 -20.98
C LEU A 413 -12.03 -3.06 -20.74
N CYS A 414 -11.40 -2.27 -21.61
CA CYS A 414 -11.45 -0.81 -21.52
C CYS A 414 -12.88 -0.31 -21.61
N ASP A 415 -13.68 -0.86 -22.53
CA ASP A 415 -15.06 -0.45 -22.71
C ASP A 415 -15.92 -0.76 -21.49
N GLU A 416 -15.71 -1.90 -20.86
CA GLU A 416 -16.46 -2.31 -19.66
C GLU A 416 -16.08 -1.45 -18.46
N LEU A 417 -14.78 -1.19 -18.25
CA LEU A 417 -14.30 -0.28 -17.20
C LEU A 417 -14.84 1.14 -17.39
N ILE A 418 -14.84 1.66 -18.62
CA ILE A 418 -15.37 3.00 -18.93
C ILE A 418 -16.87 3.06 -18.65
N ALA A 419 -17.62 2.04 -19.09
CA ALA A 419 -19.06 1.97 -18.86
C ALA A 419 -19.39 1.87 -17.36
N ALA A 420 -18.61 1.08 -16.61
CA ALA A 420 -18.81 0.85 -15.18
C ALA A 420 -18.53 2.09 -14.33
N HIS A 421 -17.46 2.83 -14.60
CA HIS A 421 -17.15 4.06 -13.87
C HIS A 421 -18.04 5.24 -14.29
N GLY A 422 -18.57 5.21 -15.52
CA GLY A 422 -19.63 6.10 -15.99
C GLY A 422 -19.31 7.58 -15.74
N LYS A 423 -20.16 8.26 -14.97
CA LYS A 423 -20.08 9.71 -14.70
C LYS A 423 -18.89 10.13 -13.83
N LEU A 424 -18.14 9.19 -13.25
CA LEU A 424 -16.89 9.50 -12.55
C LEU A 424 -15.76 9.86 -13.53
N LEU A 425 -15.86 9.41 -14.78
CA LEU A 425 -14.88 9.70 -15.82
C LEU A 425 -15.23 11.00 -16.58
N PRO A 426 -14.25 11.68 -17.19
CA PRO A 426 -14.53 12.77 -18.11
C PRO A 426 -15.32 12.29 -19.34
N PRO A 427 -15.97 13.19 -20.08
CA PRO A 427 -16.57 12.85 -21.37
C PRO A 427 -15.47 12.36 -22.34
N LEU A 428 -15.65 11.15 -22.87
CA LEU A 428 -14.74 10.53 -23.83
C LEU A 428 -15.48 10.30 -25.15
N VAL A 429 -14.94 10.84 -26.24
CA VAL A 429 -15.49 10.66 -27.58
C VAL A 429 -14.95 9.36 -28.16
N LYS A 430 -15.84 8.51 -28.68
CA LYS A 430 -15.45 7.35 -29.48
C LYS A 430 -14.91 7.85 -30.81
N THR A 431 -13.59 7.92 -30.93
CA THR A 431 -12.92 8.36 -32.15
C THR A 431 -12.85 7.20 -33.15
N ALA A 432 -13.44 7.39 -34.34
CA ALA A 432 -13.47 6.41 -35.43
C ALA A 432 -12.11 6.20 -36.13
N ARG A 433 -11.00 6.69 -35.56
CA ARG A 433 -9.67 6.64 -36.20
C ARG A 433 -9.05 5.24 -36.22
N PHE A 434 -9.55 4.31 -35.40
CA PHE A 434 -9.06 2.93 -35.33
C PHE A 434 -10.20 1.94 -35.53
N GLY A 435 -9.96 0.89 -36.32
CA GLY A 435 -10.95 -0.12 -36.72
C GLY A 435 -11.35 -1.12 -35.64
N PHE A 436 -11.08 -0.85 -34.36
CA PHE A 436 -11.51 -1.72 -33.27
C PHE A 436 -13.01 -1.51 -33.01
N ALA A 437 -13.79 -2.59 -33.16
CA ALA A 437 -15.22 -2.56 -32.91
C ALA A 437 -15.49 -2.50 -31.40
N SER A 438 -15.64 -1.30 -30.85
CA SER A 438 -16.08 -1.13 -29.46
C SER A 438 -17.51 -1.64 -29.29
N HIS A 439 -17.77 -2.40 -28.22
CA HIS A 439 -19.05 -3.05 -27.96
C HIS A 439 -20.06 -2.07 -27.35
N PRO A 440 -21.20 -1.79 -28.02
CA PRO A 440 -22.12 -0.72 -27.61
C PRO A 440 -23.04 -1.06 -26.43
N SER A 441 -23.14 -2.33 -26.03
CA SER A 441 -23.98 -2.76 -24.90
C SER A 441 -23.17 -3.57 -23.89
N LEU A 442 -22.65 -2.88 -22.88
CA LEU A 442 -22.01 -3.52 -21.73
C LEU A 442 -22.91 -3.31 -20.50
N PRO A 443 -23.11 -4.34 -19.67
CA PRO A 443 -23.93 -4.21 -18.48
C PRO A 443 -23.31 -3.18 -17.54
N THR A 444 -24.15 -2.36 -16.92
CA THR A 444 -23.70 -1.48 -15.83
C THR A 444 -23.28 -2.33 -14.64
N VAL A 445 -22.15 -2.01 -14.04
CA VAL A 445 -21.70 -2.67 -12.81
C VAL A 445 -22.38 -2.03 -11.61
N ASP A 446 -23.15 -2.83 -10.87
CA ASP A 446 -23.70 -2.42 -9.58
C ASP A 446 -22.64 -2.55 -8.49
N VAL A 447 -22.04 -1.42 -8.12
CA VAL A 447 -21.03 -1.35 -7.05
C VAL A 447 -21.61 -1.79 -5.71
N GLN A 448 -22.89 -1.55 -5.43
CA GLN A 448 -23.52 -1.99 -4.19
C GLN A 448 -23.62 -3.50 -4.14
N GLN A 449 -23.94 -4.14 -5.27
CA GLN A 449 -23.93 -5.59 -5.40
C GLN A 449 -22.52 -6.17 -5.23
N LEU A 450 -21.48 -5.57 -5.83
CA LEU A 450 -20.09 -6.00 -5.63
C LEU A 450 -19.68 -5.93 -4.16
N GLN A 451 -20.02 -4.84 -3.48
CA GLN A 451 -19.77 -4.68 -2.04
C GLN A 451 -20.55 -5.69 -1.20
N ALA A 452 -21.81 -5.96 -1.55
CA ALA A 452 -22.64 -6.95 -0.87
C ALA A 452 -22.07 -8.36 -1.03
N ASN A 453 -21.65 -8.73 -2.25
CA ASN A 453 -20.99 -10.01 -2.52
C ASN A 453 -19.73 -10.19 -1.68
N ARG A 454 -18.88 -9.15 -1.63
CA ARG A 454 -17.65 -9.18 -0.81
C ARG A 454 -17.96 -9.31 0.68
N ARG A 455 -18.92 -8.55 1.20
CA ARG A 455 -19.33 -8.66 2.61
C ARG A 455 -19.86 -10.05 2.93
N ALA A 456 -20.72 -10.60 2.08
CA ALA A 456 -21.24 -11.95 2.24
C ALA A 456 -20.13 -13.01 2.22
N GLU A 457 -19.12 -12.83 1.38
CA GLU A 457 -17.95 -13.70 1.37
C GLU A 457 -17.11 -13.57 2.65
N GLN A 458 -16.87 -12.35 3.14
CA GLN A 458 -16.18 -12.11 4.41
C GLN A 458 -16.95 -12.71 5.58
N GLU A 459 -18.25 -12.48 5.69
CA GLU A 459 -19.11 -13.05 6.73
C GLU A 459 -19.11 -14.58 6.67
N ARG A 460 -19.20 -15.16 5.47
CA ARG A 460 -19.05 -16.61 5.27
C ARG A 460 -17.71 -17.12 5.82
N MET A 461 -16.62 -16.42 5.52
CA MET A 461 -15.29 -16.80 6.03
C MET A 461 -15.21 -16.65 7.55
N GLN A 462 -15.74 -15.57 8.12
CA GLN A 462 -15.75 -15.33 9.57
C GLN A 462 -16.54 -16.39 10.35
N ARG A 463 -17.60 -16.96 9.76
CA ARG A 463 -18.33 -18.11 10.34
C ARG A 463 -17.46 -19.37 10.43
N GLY A 464 -16.49 -19.52 9.53
CA GLY A 464 -15.53 -20.62 9.56
C GLY A 464 -14.39 -20.45 10.56
N ALA A 465 -14.29 -19.30 11.25
CA ALA A 465 -13.17 -19.00 12.12
C ALA A 465 -13.14 -19.88 13.38
N VAL A 466 -11.97 -20.43 13.69
CA VAL A 466 -11.71 -21.08 14.97
C VAL A 466 -11.59 -20.00 16.04
N LYS A 467 -12.55 -19.96 16.98
CA LYS A 467 -12.66 -18.87 17.96
C LYS A 467 -11.92 -19.11 19.26
N GLN A 468 -11.95 -20.34 19.75
CA GLN A 468 -11.46 -20.68 21.08
C GLN A 468 -10.05 -21.25 20.98
N TRP A 469 -9.11 -20.55 21.62
CA TRP A 469 -7.69 -20.88 21.59
C TRP A 469 -7.14 -21.00 23.00
N ARG A 470 -6.06 -21.76 23.13
CA ARG A 470 -5.11 -21.62 24.24
C ARG A 470 -3.75 -21.26 23.68
N LEU A 471 -3.04 -20.36 24.34
CA LEU A 471 -1.76 -19.80 23.89
C LEU A 471 -0.63 -20.14 24.86
N ILE A 472 0.58 -20.31 24.33
CA ILE A 472 1.81 -20.42 25.13
C ILE A 472 2.96 -19.66 24.45
N GLY A 473 3.75 -18.93 25.25
CA GLY A 473 4.76 -17.97 24.81
C GLY A 473 4.74 -16.70 25.69
N PRO A 474 5.51 -15.65 25.34
CA PRO A 474 6.54 -15.62 24.30
C PRO A 474 7.71 -16.56 24.62
N MET A 475 8.28 -17.17 23.59
CA MET A 475 9.56 -17.88 23.66
C MET A 475 10.59 -17.12 22.85
N PHE A 476 11.83 -17.05 23.36
CA PHE A 476 12.92 -16.33 22.71
C PHE A 476 14.02 -17.31 22.31
N PRO A 477 14.69 -17.09 21.17
CA PRO A 477 15.83 -17.89 20.77
C PRO A 477 16.97 -17.74 21.79
N THR A 478 17.70 -18.82 22.05
CA THR A 478 18.96 -18.76 22.82
C THR A 478 19.96 -17.85 22.11
N HIS A 479 20.67 -16.99 22.86
CA HIS A 479 21.55 -15.94 22.32
C HIS A 479 22.37 -16.39 21.10
N GLY A 480 22.19 -15.71 19.97
CA GLY A 480 22.97 -15.91 18.73
C GLY A 480 22.35 -16.84 17.68
N SER A 481 21.23 -17.53 17.96
CA SER A 481 20.49 -18.26 16.93
C SER A 481 19.44 -17.37 16.25
N GLU A 482 19.45 -17.38 14.92
CA GLU A 482 18.48 -16.70 14.05
C GLU A 482 17.07 -17.26 14.30
N LEU A 483 16.08 -16.38 14.48
CA LEU A 483 14.68 -16.78 14.61
C LEU A 483 14.13 -17.20 13.26
N SER A 484 13.47 -18.36 13.23
CA SER A 484 12.70 -18.87 12.11
C SER A 484 11.63 -19.82 12.65
N LEU A 485 10.60 -20.13 11.86
CA LEU A 485 9.68 -21.23 12.13
C LEU A 485 10.40 -22.57 12.31
N ALA A 486 11.60 -22.74 11.76
CA ALA A 486 12.44 -23.92 11.97
C ALA A 486 13.12 -23.95 13.35
N THR A 487 13.15 -22.83 14.09
CA THR A 487 13.76 -22.77 15.43
C THR A 487 13.04 -23.76 16.36
N PRO A 488 13.72 -24.82 16.83
CA PRO A 488 13.10 -25.81 17.69
C PRO A 488 12.77 -25.20 19.05
N THR A 489 11.56 -25.46 19.55
CA THR A 489 11.17 -25.04 20.91
C THR A 489 10.95 -26.23 21.82
N ALA A 490 10.89 -25.98 23.14
CA ALA A 490 10.54 -27.01 24.11
C ALA A 490 9.18 -27.68 23.77
N ILE A 491 8.24 -26.93 23.18
CA ILE A 491 6.92 -27.44 22.79
C ILE A 491 7.03 -28.60 21.79
N GLU A 492 7.97 -28.51 20.85
CA GLU A 492 8.15 -29.51 19.78
C GLU A 492 8.97 -30.73 20.23
N HIS A 493 9.84 -30.58 21.24
CA HIS A 493 10.85 -31.61 21.58
C HIS A 493 10.72 -32.24 22.97
N SER A 494 9.88 -31.73 23.87
CA SER A 494 9.85 -32.19 25.26
C SER A 494 8.54 -32.85 25.71
N GLY A 495 7.76 -33.40 24.78
CA GLY A 495 6.53 -34.14 25.09
C GLY A 495 5.38 -33.25 25.58
N TRP A 496 5.45 -31.94 25.31
CA TRP A 496 4.40 -30.97 25.66
C TRP A 496 3.16 -31.09 24.78
N LEU A 497 3.33 -31.68 23.59
CA LEU A 497 2.24 -32.11 22.74
C LEU A 497 2.25 -33.65 22.67
N THR A 498 1.08 -34.25 22.77
CA THR A 498 0.84 -35.66 22.48
C THR A 498 0.96 -35.94 20.97
N PRO A 499 1.01 -37.22 20.53
CA PRO A 499 1.11 -37.55 19.10
C PRO A 499 -0.05 -37.04 18.23
N ASP A 500 -1.22 -36.76 18.81
CA ASP A 500 -2.37 -36.14 18.12
C ASP A 500 -2.34 -34.60 18.16
N GLY A 501 -1.29 -34.00 18.74
CA GLY A 501 -1.11 -32.56 18.81
C GLY A 501 -1.89 -31.86 19.92
N SER A 502 -2.47 -32.58 20.88
CA SER A 502 -3.08 -31.96 22.07
C SER A 502 -2.01 -31.64 23.15
N PRO A 503 -2.18 -30.59 23.97
CA PRO A 503 -1.26 -30.31 25.05
C PRO A 503 -1.25 -31.41 26.11
N ALA A 504 -0.07 -31.92 26.46
CA ALA A 504 0.11 -32.88 27.54
C ALA A 504 -0.30 -32.33 28.92
N ASP A 505 -0.13 -31.02 29.12
CA ASP A 505 -0.67 -30.27 30.25
C ASP A 505 -1.29 -28.96 29.76
N THR A 506 -2.62 -28.91 29.78
CA THR A 506 -3.36 -27.74 29.30
C THR A 506 -3.38 -26.57 30.29
N THR A 507 -2.87 -26.73 31.53
CA THR A 507 -2.81 -25.67 32.55
C THR A 507 -1.69 -24.66 32.29
N LEU A 508 -0.70 -25.04 31.49
CA LEU A 508 0.43 -24.20 31.09
C LEU A 508 0.07 -23.24 29.93
N TRP A 509 -1.13 -23.39 29.37
CA TRP A 509 -1.63 -22.60 28.25
C TRP A 509 -2.70 -21.60 28.70
N ARG A 510 -2.55 -20.34 28.29
CA ARG A 510 -3.49 -19.26 28.60
C ARG A 510 -4.68 -19.30 27.65
N GLN A 511 -5.91 -19.20 28.15
CA GLN A 511 -7.08 -19.05 27.28
C GLN A 511 -7.03 -17.73 26.49
N ALA A 512 -7.40 -17.81 25.22
CA ALA A 512 -7.55 -16.68 24.31
C ALA A 512 -8.77 -16.91 23.41
N GLU A 513 -9.43 -15.82 23.05
CA GLU A 513 -10.57 -15.85 22.14
C GLU A 513 -10.26 -14.96 20.95
N ALA A 514 -10.50 -15.49 19.76
CA ALA A 514 -10.39 -14.71 18.55
C ALA A 514 -11.54 -13.70 18.47
N ASP A 515 -11.28 -12.53 17.88
CA ASP A 515 -12.31 -11.52 17.67
C ASP A 515 -13.45 -12.05 16.76
N PRO A 516 -14.57 -11.31 16.58
CA PRO A 516 -15.65 -11.73 15.68
C PRO A 516 -15.21 -12.08 14.26
N ARG A 517 -14.03 -11.62 13.84
CA ARG A 517 -13.44 -11.86 12.52
C ARG A 517 -12.41 -13.00 12.49
N GLY A 518 -12.08 -13.60 13.63
CA GLY A 518 -11.16 -14.74 13.74
C GLY A 518 -9.70 -14.36 13.99
N LEU A 519 -9.40 -13.09 14.30
CA LEU A 519 -8.06 -12.63 14.66
C LEU A 519 -7.76 -12.99 16.12
N VAL A 520 -6.61 -13.62 16.36
CA VAL A 520 -5.99 -13.78 17.67
C VAL A 520 -4.82 -12.81 17.78
N ASP A 521 -4.99 -11.74 18.56
CA ASP A 521 -3.95 -10.72 18.79
C ASP A 521 -2.99 -11.19 19.90
N LEU A 522 -1.78 -11.60 19.50
CA LEU A 522 -0.78 -12.08 20.47
C LEU A 522 -0.22 -10.92 21.30
N SER A 523 -0.23 -9.68 20.81
CA SER A 523 0.16 -8.52 21.62
C SER A 523 -0.76 -8.33 22.80
N GLN A 524 -2.07 -8.48 22.57
CA GLN A 524 -3.08 -8.38 23.63
C GLN A 524 -2.93 -9.49 24.68
N HIS A 525 -2.59 -10.71 24.25
CA HIS A 525 -2.57 -11.88 25.13
C HIS A 525 -1.21 -12.23 25.73
N LEU A 526 -0.10 -11.93 25.05
CA LEU A 526 1.27 -12.32 25.42
C LEU A 526 2.22 -11.12 25.58
N GLY A 527 1.77 -9.91 25.25
CA GLY A 527 2.60 -8.70 25.25
C GLY A 527 3.26 -8.45 23.89
N ARG A 528 3.81 -7.25 23.71
CA ARG A 528 4.54 -6.87 22.49
C ARG A 528 5.99 -7.31 22.59
N HIS A 529 6.38 -8.23 21.71
CA HIS A 529 7.71 -8.82 21.70
C HIS A 529 8.21 -8.98 20.28
N GLU A 530 9.39 -8.44 19.99
CA GLU A 530 10.11 -8.69 18.73
C GLU A 530 10.98 -9.94 18.87
N TRP A 531 11.25 -10.60 17.76
CA TRP A 531 12.08 -11.80 17.68
C TRP A 531 11.63 -12.91 18.64
N ALA A 532 10.32 -13.18 18.68
CA ALA A 532 9.68 -14.12 19.59
C ALA A 532 8.87 -15.18 18.87
N ILE A 533 8.67 -16.34 19.52
CA ILE A 533 7.79 -17.42 19.05
C ILE A 533 6.62 -17.59 20.03
N ALA A 534 5.44 -17.85 19.49
CA ALA A 534 4.26 -18.26 20.25
C ALA A 534 3.58 -19.45 19.59
N TYR A 535 2.83 -20.21 20.40
CA TYR A 535 1.97 -21.28 19.90
C TYR A 535 0.52 -21.05 20.31
N GLY A 536 -0.40 -21.42 19.43
CA GLY A 536 -1.82 -21.53 19.69
C GLY A 536 -2.32 -22.96 19.50
N TRP A 537 -3.17 -23.44 20.41
CA TRP A 537 -3.86 -24.71 20.29
C TRP A 537 -5.37 -24.52 20.34
N ALA A 538 -6.09 -25.22 19.47
CA ALA A 538 -7.53 -25.28 19.45
C ALA A 538 -8.03 -26.72 19.27
N CYS A 539 -9.21 -27.01 19.83
CA CYS A 539 -9.93 -28.26 19.64
C CYS A 539 -11.22 -27.98 18.86
N VAL A 540 -11.38 -28.62 17.71
CA VAL A 540 -12.49 -28.40 16.80
C VAL A 540 -13.31 -29.69 16.65
N PRO A 541 -14.53 -29.77 17.21
CA PRO A 541 -15.39 -30.92 17.05
C PRO A 541 -16.05 -30.93 15.66
N VAL A 542 -16.02 -32.07 14.96
CA VAL A 542 -16.67 -32.27 13.66
C VAL A 542 -17.55 -33.52 13.71
N ALA A 543 -18.81 -33.41 13.25
CA ALA A 543 -19.80 -34.49 13.36
C ALA A 543 -19.46 -35.73 12.52
N CYS A 544 -18.93 -35.55 11.32
CA CYS A 544 -18.52 -36.61 10.42
C CYS A 544 -17.15 -36.27 9.80
N ALA A 545 -16.36 -37.31 9.49
CA ALA A 545 -15.10 -37.10 8.79
C ALA A 545 -15.36 -36.42 7.44
N CYS A 546 -14.59 -35.39 7.12
CA CYS A 546 -14.78 -34.61 5.90
C CYS A 546 -13.47 -34.03 5.36
N GLU A 547 -13.44 -33.85 4.05
CA GLU A 547 -12.44 -33.03 3.39
C GLU A 547 -12.85 -31.57 3.48
N THR A 548 -11.90 -30.70 3.81
CA THR A 548 -12.16 -29.27 3.88
C THR A 548 -10.92 -28.46 3.55
N THR A 549 -11.09 -27.15 3.35
CA THR A 549 -9.98 -26.23 3.23
C THR A 549 -9.72 -25.58 4.59
N LEU A 550 -8.49 -25.69 5.08
CA LEU A 550 -7.97 -24.84 6.13
C LEU A 550 -7.45 -23.56 5.49
N ARG A 551 -7.99 -22.43 5.92
CA ARG A 551 -7.47 -21.11 5.55
C ARG A 551 -6.81 -20.47 6.76
N CYS A 552 -5.71 -19.76 6.57
CA CYS A 552 -5.03 -19.12 7.68
C CYS A 552 -4.35 -17.82 7.27
N GLY A 553 -3.94 -17.06 8.30
CA GLY A 553 -3.22 -15.82 8.20
C GLY A 553 -2.34 -15.60 9.42
N SER A 554 -1.21 -14.91 9.24
CA SER A 554 -0.28 -14.57 10.31
C SER A 554 0.39 -13.22 10.05
N ASP A 555 0.74 -12.53 11.12
CA ASP A 555 1.87 -11.60 11.12
C ASP A 555 3.14 -12.45 11.13
N ASP A 556 4.05 -12.16 10.22
CA ASP A 556 5.23 -12.98 9.89
C ASP A 556 4.88 -14.46 9.62
N GLY A 557 5.75 -15.39 10.00
CA GLY A 557 5.66 -16.78 9.59
C GLY A 557 4.59 -17.58 10.35
N ILE A 558 4.09 -18.63 9.70
CA ILE A 558 3.13 -19.57 10.30
C ILE A 558 3.45 -21.02 9.99
N LYS A 559 3.29 -21.88 11.00
CA LYS A 559 3.32 -23.34 10.86
C LYS A 559 2.10 -23.95 11.53
N ILE A 560 1.43 -24.88 10.86
CA ILE A 560 0.17 -25.47 11.33
C ILE A 560 0.22 -26.99 11.29
N TRP A 561 -0.14 -27.60 12.40
CA TRP A 561 -0.38 -29.04 12.52
C TRP A 561 -1.86 -29.30 12.77
N VAL A 562 -2.38 -30.35 12.13
CA VAL A 562 -3.73 -30.88 12.38
C VAL A 562 -3.59 -32.34 12.78
N ASN A 563 -4.09 -32.69 13.96
CA ASN A 563 -4.02 -34.03 14.53
C ASN A 563 -2.57 -34.60 14.55
N GLY A 564 -1.60 -33.75 14.92
CA GLY A 564 -0.17 -34.06 14.97
C GLY A 564 0.55 -34.07 13.61
N SER A 565 -0.16 -33.94 12.50
CA SER A 565 0.43 -33.92 11.15
C SER A 565 0.66 -32.48 10.69
N LEU A 566 1.87 -32.16 10.21
CA LEU A 566 2.18 -30.86 9.63
C LEU A 566 1.40 -30.70 8.31
N VAL A 567 0.54 -29.68 8.24
CA VAL A 567 -0.26 -29.41 7.04
C VAL A 567 0.16 -28.13 6.33
N HIS A 568 0.78 -27.18 7.03
CA HIS A 568 1.18 -25.90 6.44
C HIS A 568 2.44 -25.34 7.12
N GLU A 569 3.31 -24.73 6.33
CA GLU A 569 4.50 -24.02 6.78
C GLU A 569 4.80 -22.89 5.78
N HIS A 570 4.86 -21.66 6.26
CA HIS A 570 5.12 -20.49 5.43
C HIS A 570 5.99 -19.50 6.20
N GLU A 571 7.30 -19.54 5.93
CA GLU A 571 8.29 -18.60 6.47
C GLU A 571 8.32 -17.34 5.60
N ILE A 572 7.72 -16.26 6.10
CA ILE A 572 7.58 -15.00 5.37
C ILE A 572 7.45 -13.85 6.38
N GLY A 573 8.06 -12.70 6.09
CA GLY A 573 7.77 -11.46 6.82
C GLY A 573 6.58 -10.76 6.20
N ARG A 574 5.46 -10.63 6.92
CA ARG A 574 4.19 -10.08 6.39
C ARG A 574 3.31 -9.55 7.51
N ALA A 575 2.40 -8.63 7.21
CA ALA A 575 1.36 -8.26 8.17
C ALA A 575 0.22 -9.29 8.21
N PHE A 576 -0.46 -9.44 9.35
CA PHE A 576 -1.62 -10.34 9.46
C PHE A 576 -2.70 -10.04 8.41
N THR A 577 -3.00 -11.07 7.62
CA THR A 577 -4.10 -11.08 6.66
C THR A 577 -4.98 -12.32 6.85
N PRO A 578 -6.30 -12.19 7.07
CA PRO A 578 -7.17 -13.34 7.23
C PRO A 578 -7.29 -14.14 5.92
N CYS A 579 -7.26 -15.47 6.03
CA CYS A 579 -7.43 -16.41 4.92
C CYS A 579 -6.44 -16.23 3.75
N GLU A 580 -5.25 -15.70 4.02
CA GLU A 580 -4.23 -15.49 2.99
C GLU A 580 -3.72 -16.80 2.39
N ASP A 581 -3.48 -17.80 3.25
CA ASP A 581 -3.05 -19.14 2.85
C ASP A 581 -4.27 -20.08 2.86
N ALA A 582 -4.33 -21.03 1.92
CA ALA A 582 -5.40 -22.02 1.82
C ALA A 582 -4.85 -23.41 1.48
N ILE A 583 -5.18 -24.40 2.31
CA ILE A 583 -4.61 -25.75 2.25
C ILE A 583 -5.73 -26.79 2.39
N PRO A 584 -5.87 -27.77 1.48
CA PRO A 584 -6.81 -28.87 1.65
C PRO A 584 -6.34 -29.78 2.81
N ILE A 585 -7.25 -30.13 3.71
CA ILE A 585 -7.00 -31.00 4.85
C ILE A 585 -8.14 -32.01 5.01
N GLN A 586 -7.88 -33.06 5.80
CA GLN A 586 -8.87 -34.06 6.19
C GLN A 586 -9.15 -33.94 7.69
N LEU A 587 -10.42 -33.76 8.06
CA LEU A 587 -10.87 -33.77 9.45
C LEU A 587 -11.51 -35.12 9.79
N ARG A 588 -11.28 -35.60 11.01
CA ARG A 588 -11.86 -36.84 11.54
C ARG A 588 -13.19 -36.53 12.21
N ALA A 589 -14.05 -37.53 12.33
CA ALA A 589 -15.22 -37.42 13.20
C ALA A 589 -14.77 -37.30 14.67
N GLY A 590 -15.40 -36.40 15.43
CA GLY A 590 -15.01 -36.06 16.80
C GLY A 590 -14.06 -34.87 16.86
N ASP A 591 -13.21 -34.86 17.88
CA ASP A 591 -12.30 -33.75 18.16
C ASP A 591 -11.09 -33.76 17.21
N ASN A 592 -10.80 -32.59 16.64
CA ASN A 592 -9.60 -32.36 15.83
C ASN A 592 -8.73 -31.31 16.51
N HIS A 593 -7.45 -31.60 16.69
CA HIS A 593 -6.50 -30.71 17.35
C HIS A 593 -5.71 -29.91 16.33
N ILE A 594 -5.77 -28.59 16.44
CA ILE A 594 -5.04 -27.66 15.59
C ILE A 594 -3.99 -26.97 16.44
N VAL A 595 -2.73 -27.08 16.05
CA VAL A 595 -1.61 -26.35 16.65
C VAL A 595 -1.06 -25.38 15.63
N VAL A 596 -0.88 -24.13 16.03
CA VAL A 596 -0.27 -23.06 15.23
C VAL A 596 1.01 -22.61 15.93
N LYS A 597 2.09 -22.44 15.19
CA LYS A 597 3.31 -21.75 15.62
C LYS A 597 3.46 -20.48 14.80
N ILE A 598 3.73 -19.38 15.49
CA ILE A 598 3.99 -18.07 14.90
C ILE A 598 5.37 -17.64 15.37
N ASP A 599 6.21 -17.20 14.43
CA ASP A 599 7.36 -16.36 14.75
C ASP A 599 6.98 -14.90 14.51
N ASN A 600 7.57 -13.99 15.28
CA ASN A 600 7.47 -12.56 15.08
C ASN A 600 8.87 -12.00 14.95
N TYR A 601 9.14 -11.33 13.84
CA TYR A 601 10.36 -10.58 13.63
C TYR A 601 10.23 -9.23 14.32
N THR A 602 9.43 -8.32 13.77
CA THR A 602 9.31 -6.94 14.27
C THR A 602 7.91 -6.39 14.04
N GLY A 603 7.37 -5.65 15.01
CA GLY A 603 6.06 -5.01 14.89
C GLY A 603 4.99 -5.69 15.72
N ASP A 604 3.76 -5.73 15.19
CA ASP A 604 2.66 -6.46 15.80
C ASP A 604 2.86 -7.98 15.59
N TRP A 605 2.01 -8.80 16.20
CA TRP A 605 1.99 -10.23 15.94
C TRP A 605 0.63 -10.84 16.24
N ALA A 606 0.11 -11.59 15.28
CA ALA A 606 -1.24 -12.15 15.34
C ALA A 606 -1.40 -13.31 14.35
N PHE A 607 -2.46 -14.10 14.55
CA PHE A 607 -2.83 -15.15 13.59
C PHE A 607 -4.34 -15.39 13.54
N GLY A 608 -4.78 -16.18 12.57
CA GLY A 608 -6.17 -16.61 12.43
C GLY A 608 -6.25 -17.89 11.62
N VAL A 609 -7.16 -18.78 12.00
CA VAL A 609 -7.43 -20.05 11.30
C VAL A 609 -8.93 -20.20 11.06
N TYR A 610 -9.28 -20.63 9.86
CA TYR A 610 -10.64 -20.75 9.37
C TYR A 610 -10.82 -22.11 8.67
N LEU A 611 -11.96 -22.74 8.85
CA LEU A 611 -12.30 -24.03 8.23
C LEU A 611 -13.57 -23.87 7.40
N ASP A 612 -13.47 -24.17 6.10
CA ASP A 612 -14.62 -24.08 5.19
C ASP A 612 -15.78 -25.01 5.64
N ALA A 613 -15.48 -26.13 6.30
CA ALA A 613 -16.47 -27.06 6.87
C ALA A 613 -17.25 -26.47 8.05
N LEU A 614 -16.68 -25.53 8.80
CA LEU A 614 -17.39 -24.81 9.86
C LEU A 614 -18.31 -23.73 9.25
N ALA A 615 -17.92 -23.15 8.11
CA ALA A 615 -18.74 -22.15 7.42
C ALA A 615 -20.00 -22.75 6.74
N ALA A 616 -20.00 -24.05 6.43
CA ALA A 616 -21.07 -24.75 5.72
C ALA A 616 -22.18 -25.33 6.63
N ASN A 617 -21.89 -25.53 7.92
CA ASN A 617 -22.78 -26.20 8.88
C ASN A 617 -23.55 -25.25 9.82
N ALA A 618 -23.57 -23.94 9.51
CA ALA A 618 -24.14 -22.88 10.34
C ALA A 618 -25.34 -22.17 9.70
#